data_AF-A0A815YWI9-F1
#
_entry.id   AF-A0A815YWI9-F1
#
_cell.length_a   1.000
_cell.length_b   1.000
_cell.length_c   1.000
_cell.angle_alpha   90.00
_cell.angle_beta   90.00
_cell.angle_gamma   90.00
#
_symmetry.space_group_name_H-M   'P 1'
#
loop_
_entity.id
_entity.type
_entity.pdbx_description
1 polymer ?
#
loop_
_entity_poly.entity_id
_entity_poly.type
_entity_poly.pdbx_seq_one_letter_code
_entity_poly.pdbx_strand_id
1 'polypeptide(L)'
;MRLVWSLLTSKDKITNEDVEKLLLEMSDQYPELSRVFVTERDQFLVYSLRKCAQKIPIETNQTGFVPATSVVVGIGHVQGMIKQWNQPTINDI
;
A
#
# COMPACT_ATOMS: atom_id res chain seq x y z
N MET A 1 -1.26 -24.37 1.96
CA MET A 1 0.06 -24.37 2.66
C MET A 1 1.24 -24.95 1.88
N ARG A 2 1.06 -25.78 0.84
CA ARG A 2 2.21 -26.32 0.07
C ARG A 2 3.06 -25.22 -0.57
N LEU A 3 2.45 -24.16 -1.09
CA LEU A 3 3.16 -23.07 -1.76
C LEU A 3 3.95 -22.19 -0.78
N VAL A 4 3.34 -21.80 0.37
CA VAL A 4 4.02 -21.11 1.48
C VAL A 4 5.24 -21.90 1.96
N TRP A 5 5.06 -23.22 2.21
CA TRP A 5 6.15 -24.08 2.66
C TRP A 5 7.25 -24.21 1.61
N SER A 6 6.89 -24.36 0.34
CA SER A 6 7.83 -24.40 -0.78
C SER A 6 8.64 -23.10 -0.87
N LEU A 7 8.00 -21.94 -0.72
CA LEU A 7 8.67 -20.64 -0.74
C LEU A 7 9.63 -20.46 0.44
N LEU A 8 9.24 -20.87 1.65
CA LEU A 8 10.06 -20.73 2.86
C LEU A 8 11.22 -21.73 2.91
N THR A 9 11.14 -22.85 2.21
CA THR A 9 12.14 -23.93 2.26
C THR A 9 12.94 -24.10 0.98
N SER A 10 12.50 -23.53 -0.15
CA SER A 10 13.29 -23.53 -1.38
C SER A 10 14.48 -22.59 -1.26
N LYS A 11 15.59 -22.98 -1.89
CA LYS A 11 16.78 -22.13 -2.04
C LYS A 11 16.75 -21.31 -3.33
N ASP A 12 15.68 -21.46 -4.10
CA ASP A 12 15.52 -20.81 -5.39
C ASP A 12 15.12 -19.35 -5.20
N LYS A 13 15.46 -18.54 -6.20
CA LYS A 13 15.16 -17.11 -6.16
C LYS A 13 13.65 -16.92 -6.27
N ILE A 14 13.04 -16.35 -5.23
CA ILE A 14 11.61 -16.02 -5.21
C ILE A 14 11.32 -15.03 -6.34
N THR A 15 10.36 -15.38 -7.20
CA THR A 15 9.92 -14.51 -8.31
C THR A 15 8.67 -13.71 -7.92
N ASN A 16 8.35 -12.66 -8.68
CA ASN A 16 7.10 -11.93 -8.49
C ASN A 16 5.87 -12.81 -8.70
N GLU A 17 5.93 -13.78 -9.62
CA GLU A 17 4.81 -14.70 -9.89
C GLU A 17 4.55 -15.63 -8.69
N ASP A 18 5.60 -16.06 -7.99
CA ASP A 18 5.46 -16.88 -6.79
C ASP A 18 4.76 -16.11 -5.67
N VAL A 19 5.07 -14.81 -5.53
CA VAL A 19 4.43 -13.91 -4.56
C VAL A 19 2.96 -13.67 -4.93
N GLU A 20 2.66 -13.48 -6.22
CA GLU A 20 1.28 -13.32 -6.69
C GLU A 20 0.44 -14.59 -6.45
N LYS A 21 0.98 -15.78 -6.77
CA LYS A 21 0.31 -17.07 -6.48
C LYS A 21 0.09 -17.27 -4.99
N LEU A 22 1.08 -16.91 -4.17
CA LEU A 22 0.97 -16.99 -2.71
C LEU A 22 -0.20 -16.13 -2.20
N LEU A 23 -0.29 -14.88 -2.66
CA LEU A 23 -1.37 -13.96 -2.27
C LEU A 23 -2.74 -14.45 -2.74
N LEU A 24 -2.81 -15.10 -3.90
CA LEU A 24 -4.05 -15.66 -4.45
C LEU A 24 -4.52 -16.87 -3.63
N GLU A 25 -3.62 -17.83 -3.34
CA GLU A 25 -3.94 -18.97 -2.48
C GLU A 25 -4.34 -18.53 -1.07
N MET A 26 -3.69 -17.50 -0.53
CA MET A 26 -4.02 -16.94 0.78
C MET A 26 -5.37 -16.21 0.78
N SER A 27 -5.75 -15.58 -0.32
CA SER A 27 -7.05 -14.90 -0.45
C SER A 27 -8.22 -15.88 -0.43
N ASP A 28 -8.04 -17.07 -1.00
CA ASP A 28 -9.07 -18.11 -1.03
C ASP A 28 -9.19 -18.84 0.33
N GLN A 29 -8.06 -19.14 0.98
CA GLN A 29 -8.06 -19.88 2.26
C GLN A 29 -8.26 -18.98 3.48
N TYR A 30 -7.84 -17.71 3.41
CA TYR A 30 -7.80 -16.79 4.54
C TYR A 30 -8.15 -15.36 4.10
N PRO A 31 -9.43 -15.07 3.81
CA PRO A 31 -9.86 -13.79 3.25
C PRO A 31 -9.50 -12.59 4.14
N GLU A 32 -9.52 -12.75 5.46
CA GLU A 32 -9.09 -11.72 6.41
C GLU A 32 -7.61 -11.38 6.29
N LEU A 33 -6.78 -12.37 6.00
CA LEU A 33 -5.34 -12.17 5.80
C LEU A 33 -5.11 -11.36 4.52
N SER A 34 -5.82 -11.69 3.44
CA SER A 34 -5.79 -10.90 2.21
C SER A 34 -6.28 -9.47 2.41
N ARG A 35 -7.36 -9.28 3.18
CA ARG A 35 -7.86 -7.96 3.57
C ARG A 35 -6.75 -7.14 4.23
N VAL A 36 -6.04 -7.69 5.21
CA VAL A 36 -4.97 -6.97 5.92
C VAL A 36 -3.77 -6.69 5.00
N PHE A 37 -3.23 -7.71 4.31
CA PHE A 37 -1.98 -7.59 3.56
C PHE A 37 -2.10 -6.88 2.19
N VAL A 38 -3.31 -6.80 1.63
CA VAL A 38 -3.57 -6.13 0.35
C VAL A 38 -4.36 -4.85 0.60
N THR A 39 -5.59 -4.97 1.10
CA THR A 39 -6.53 -3.84 1.19
C THR A 39 -6.12 -2.83 2.25
N GLU A 40 -5.95 -3.26 3.51
CA GLU A 40 -5.62 -2.36 4.63
C GLU A 40 -4.22 -1.76 4.49
N ARG A 41 -3.26 -2.54 3.97
CA ARG A 41 -1.94 -2.03 3.59
C ARG A 41 -2.05 -0.84 2.64
N ASP A 42 -2.81 -0.98 1.55
CA ASP A 42 -2.93 0.09 0.55
C ASP A 42 -3.75 1.28 1.09
N GLN A 43 -4.74 1.03 1.98
CA GLN A 43 -5.43 2.08 2.73
C GLN A 43 -4.46 2.88 3.62
N PHE A 44 -3.57 2.20 4.33
CA PHE A 44 -2.55 2.83 5.17
C PHE A 44 -1.56 3.67 4.34
N LEU A 45 -1.16 3.19 3.16
CA LEU A 45 -0.30 3.95 2.25
C LEU A 45 -0.97 5.23 1.76
N VAL A 46 -2.25 5.16 1.38
CA VAL A 46 -3.05 6.34 0.98
C VAL A 46 -3.20 7.32 2.14
N TYR A 47 -3.53 6.83 3.35
CA TYR A 47 -3.63 7.66 4.56
C TYR A 47 -2.32 8.41 4.82
N SER A 48 -1.19 7.69 4.79
CA SER A 48 0.13 8.26 5.01
C SER A 48 0.48 9.31 3.96
N LEU A 49 0.22 9.01 2.67
CA LEU A 49 0.45 9.94 1.57
C LEU A 49 -0.39 11.22 1.72
N ARG A 50 -1.69 11.10 2.00
CA ARG A 50 -2.57 12.26 2.25
C ARG A 50 -2.03 13.12 3.39
N LYS A 51 -1.60 12.50 4.49
CA LYS A 51 -1.01 13.19 5.64
C LYS A 51 0.27 13.94 5.29
N CYS A 52 1.16 13.33 4.50
CA CYS A 52 2.39 13.98 4.02
C CYS A 52 2.14 15.09 2.99
N ALA A 53 1.03 14.99 2.24
CA ALA A 53 0.62 15.99 1.26
C ALA A 53 -0.22 17.14 1.89
N GLN A 54 -0.52 17.08 3.20
CA GLN A 54 -1.19 18.19 3.88
C GLN A 54 -0.34 19.44 3.77
N LYS A 55 -1.00 20.56 3.44
CA LYS A 55 -0.34 21.86 3.36
C LYS A 55 0.26 22.16 4.72
N ILE A 56 1.57 22.35 4.76
CA ILE A 56 2.22 22.98 5.91
C ILE A 56 1.73 24.42 5.90
N PRO A 57 1.07 24.92 6.96
CA PRO A 57 0.73 26.33 7.06
C PRO A 57 2.04 27.11 7.19
N ILE A 58 2.59 27.50 6.04
CA ILE A 58 3.67 28.47 5.96
C ILE A 58 2.95 29.81 6.07
N GLU A 59 3.10 30.49 7.21
CA GLU A 59 2.87 31.94 7.26
C GLU A 59 3.69 32.52 6.12
N THR A 60 2.99 32.99 5.09
CA THR A 60 3.58 33.25 3.78
C THR A 60 4.81 34.12 3.94
N ASN A 61 5.99 33.50 3.88
CA ASN A 61 7.20 34.21 3.52
C ASN A 61 6.88 34.92 2.21
N GLN A 62 7.28 36.19 2.12
CA GLN A 62 6.85 37.23 1.18
C GLN A 62 6.98 36.88 -0.32
N THR A 63 7.36 35.65 -0.66
CA THR A 63 7.64 35.11 -2.00
C THR A 63 6.49 34.27 -2.58
N GLY A 64 5.48 33.88 -1.80
CA GLY A 64 4.31 33.11 -2.29
C GLY A 64 4.61 31.65 -2.69
N PHE A 65 5.76 31.11 -2.31
CA PHE A 65 6.16 29.73 -2.64
C PHE A 65 5.35 28.69 -1.84
N VAL A 66 4.72 27.75 -2.55
CA VAL A 66 4.04 26.59 -1.96
C VAL A 66 4.84 25.33 -2.31
N PRO A 67 5.38 24.59 -1.31
CA PRO A 67 6.14 23.37 -1.58
C PRO A 67 5.24 22.27 -2.15
N ALA A 68 5.74 21.58 -3.18
CA ALA A 68 5.10 20.40 -3.74
C ALA A 68 5.66 19.13 -3.10
N THR A 69 4.77 18.27 -2.58
CA THR A 69 5.15 16.96 -2.03
C THR A 69 5.10 15.90 -3.13
N SER A 70 6.19 15.18 -3.33
CA SER A 70 6.26 14.00 -4.20
C SER A 70 6.59 12.77 -3.36
N VAL A 71 5.96 11.63 -3.64
CA VAL A 71 6.19 10.37 -2.92
C VAL A 71 6.51 9.26 -3.91
N VAL A 72 7.50 8.44 -3.58
CA VAL A 72 7.89 7.27 -4.35
C VAL A 72 7.16 6.05 -3.81
N VAL A 73 6.52 5.29 -4.70
CA VAL A 73 5.73 4.12 -4.36
C VAL A 73 6.15 2.96 -5.25
N GLY A 74 6.24 1.75 -4.67
CA GLY A 74 6.46 0.53 -5.45
C GLY A 74 5.30 0.25 -6.42
N ILE A 75 5.61 -0.13 -7.66
CA ILE A 75 4.62 -0.29 -8.74
C ILE A 75 3.46 -1.22 -8.38
N GLY A 76 3.70 -2.25 -7.57
CA GLY A 76 2.68 -3.20 -7.11
C GLY A 76 1.58 -2.60 -6.23
N HIS A 77 1.78 -1.39 -5.66
CA HIS A 77 0.78 -0.73 -4.83
C HIS A 77 -0.09 0.27 -5.59
N VAL A 78 0.34 0.73 -6.77
CA VAL A 78 -0.28 1.87 -7.47
C VAL A 78 -1.76 1.65 -7.71
N GLN A 79 -2.14 0.48 -8.23
CA GLN A 79 -3.54 0.16 -8.52
C GLN A 79 -4.39 0.07 -7.25
N GLY A 80 -3.86 -0.50 -6.17
CA GLY A 80 -4.56 -0.59 -4.89
C GLY A 80 -4.73 0.78 -4.23
N MET A 81 -3.69 1.61 -4.26
CA MET A 81 -3.75 2.99 -3.76
C MET A 81 -4.75 3.84 -4.52
N ILE A 82 -4.83 3.74 -5.86
CA ILE A 82 -5.86 4.43 -6.67
C ILE A 82 -7.27 4.02 -6.22
N LYS A 83 -7.51 2.73 -6.00
CA LYS A 83 -8.81 2.22 -5.51
C LYS A 83 -9.19 2.74 -4.13
N GLN A 84 -8.20 2.93 -3.25
CA GLN A 84 -8.40 3.44 -1.89
C GLN A 84 -8.39 4.98 -1.81
N TRP A 85 -8.03 5.69 -2.89
CA TRP A 85 -7.74 7.12 -2.87
C TRP A 85 -8.92 8.02 -2.47
N ASN A 86 -10.17 7.57 -2.58
CA ASN A 86 -11.35 8.35 -2.20
C ASN A 86 -12.18 7.67 -1.11
N GLN A 87 -11.70 6.57 -0.52
CA GLN A 87 -12.41 5.94 0.57
C GLN A 87 -12.20 6.73 1.87
N PRO A 88 -13.22 6.81 2.75
CA PRO A 88 -13.04 7.32 4.09
C PRO A 88 -12.01 6.45 4.81
N THR A 89 -11.04 7.07 5.45
CA THR A 89 -10.15 6.32 6.33
C THR A 89 -10.89 6.00 7.63
N ILE A 90 -10.43 4.98 8.36
CA ILE A 90 -11.05 4.57 9.63
C ILE A 90 -11.12 5.73 10.64
N ASN A 91 -10.27 6.75 10.50
CA ASN A 91 -10.27 7.95 11.35
C ASN A 91 -11.21 9.07 10.86
N ASP A 92 -11.88 8.90 9.72
CA ASP A 92 -12.86 9.84 9.17
C ASP A 92 -14.32 9.45 9.51
N ILE A 93 -14.52 8.41 10.34
CA ILE A 93 -15.80 7.92 10.90
C ILE A 93 -15.79 8.14 12.41
#